data_AF-A0A7W4WGQ7-F1
#
_entry.id   AF-A0A7W4WGQ7-F1
#
_cell.length_a   1.000
_cell.length_b   1.000
_cell.length_c   1.000
_cell.angle_alpha   90.00
_cell.angle_beta   90.00
_cell.angle_gamma   90.00
#
_symmetry.space_group_name_H-M   'P 1'
#
loop_
_entity.id
_entity.type
_entity.pdbx_description
1 polymer ?
#
loop_
_entity_poly.entity_id
_entity_poly.type
_entity_poly.pdbx_seq_one_letter_code
_entity_poly.pdbx_strand_id
1 'polypeptide(L)'
;SSSSSSSSSSGSSSSSSSSSSGGSGSGSNAEGGFAGHDYLLTGGAGGLVYTVNNGADLQAKLDEAKTAGQPVTLYIDGTITDLNTGTGTDIEIRDMDNVSLIGVGENGEFDGIGLGIRRANNLIIQNLTFHEAWPGQERDAIDIEGDDDGSTTSHIWIDHCELYNSLAVDKNYYDGLIDSKSGARYITISYSYLHDAHKTSLHGHTETDSNPDTDRLVTFHHNRFENLSARVPLYRHGKGHVYNNYYNNITSSGINSRAGAEMLIEHNVFENTQNPIVSFYSDVIGYWNLNGNVFGTGVTWSDNSGNDITAEDGESTSSYTVPYDYTLDPTDGLKELVIANAGVGKLDQSGLEIPDPVTPADEVPTDEEPILEDVALPYAENFATDTGTFFTSDYRDLSGAPGDGTPMYHRVTGTAEIQSGALSLTGSRVSVGNSTPEVDTAPTDTSFTGVFDLSAPYQVSFKVVSVGGDTSKYFQLYVDNNTFSSGNSVWGSSSKFYQVLLSELVEGQTYTVPGPTASSTSFLTLRTENAATVVLDDLLIEAAP
;
A
#
# COMPACT_ATOMS: atom_id res chain seq x y z
N SER A 1 35.75 -6.52 60.38
CA SER A 1 34.92 -5.49 61.02
C SER A 1 35.70 -4.19 61.04
N SER A 2 35.63 -3.43 59.95
CA SER A 2 36.17 -2.09 59.83
C SER A 2 35.00 -1.16 59.55
N SER A 3 34.86 -0.17 60.42
CA SER A 3 33.80 0.81 60.46
C SER A 3 34.09 2.03 59.59
N SER A 4 32.99 2.72 59.29
CA SER A 4 32.81 4.15 58.99
C SER A 4 33.06 4.71 57.59
N SER A 5 31.92 5.15 57.02
CA SER A 5 31.62 6.47 56.46
C SER A 5 32.01 6.79 55.02
N SER A 6 30.99 6.95 54.17
CA SER A 6 30.65 8.26 53.61
C SER A 6 29.26 8.24 52.97
N SER A 7 28.48 9.30 53.22
CA SER A 7 27.25 9.63 52.51
C SER A 7 27.29 11.13 52.24
N SER A 8 27.25 11.56 50.98
CA SER A 8 26.24 12.51 50.46
C SER A 8 26.58 13.06 49.05
N SER A 9 25.54 12.95 48.23
CA SER A 9 25.00 13.91 47.24
C SER A 9 25.70 14.21 45.91
N SER A 10 24.87 13.97 44.89
CA SER A 10 24.52 14.81 43.73
C SER A 10 25.45 14.83 42.53
N GLY A 11 24.97 14.18 41.47
CA GLY A 11 25.42 14.30 40.09
C GLY A 11 24.48 13.53 39.19
N SER A 12 23.28 14.07 38.98
CA SER A 12 22.35 13.57 37.96
C SER A 12 22.93 13.90 36.59
N SER A 13 23.39 12.90 35.85
CA SER A 13 23.69 13.02 34.43
C SER A 13 22.92 11.95 33.69
N SER A 14 21.78 12.35 33.14
CA SER A 14 21.05 11.64 32.10
C SER A 14 21.94 11.57 30.86
N SER A 15 22.53 10.40 30.59
CA SER A 15 23.17 10.10 29.32
C SER A 15 22.16 9.42 28.42
N SER A 16 21.45 10.22 27.62
CA SER A 16 20.80 9.78 26.39
C SER A 16 21.89 9.32 25.41
N SER A 17 22.09 8.02 25.28
CA SER A 17 22.93 7.45 24.23
C SER A 17 22.09 7.28 22.97
N SER A 18 22.06 8.33 22.15
CA SER A 18 21.73 8.23 20.74
C SER A 18 22.89 7.53 20.02
N SER A 19 22.73 6.25 19.69
CA SER A 19 23.66 5.55 18.80
C SER A 19 23.30 5.87 17.36
N SER A 20 23.93 6.91 16.83
CA SER A 20 24.05 7.16 15.39
C SER A 20 25.04 6.15 14.79
N SER A 21 24.60 5.25 13.92
CA SER A 21 25.48 4.50 13.03
C SER A 21 25.30 4.98 11.60
N GLY A 22 26.19 5.87 11.16
CA GLY A 22 26.34 6.22 9.75
C GLY A 22 27.24 5.21 9.02
N GLY A 23 26.74 4.73 7.89
CA GLY A 23 27.49 4.49 6.64
C GLY A 23 28.63 3.47 6.62
N SER A 24 28.31 2.22 6.29
CA SER A 24 28.97 1.37 5.27
C SER A 24 28.50 -0.08 5.43
N GLY A 25 27.92 -0.63 4.36
CA GLY A 25 27.42 -2.00 4.19
C GLY A 25 27.63 -2.97 5.36
N SER A 26 26.59 -3.13 6.19
CA SER A 26 26.51 -4.17 7.22
C SER A 26 25.17 -4.86 7.05
N GLY A 27 25.18 -6.20 6.96
CA GLY A 27 23.95 -6.99 6.93
C GLY A 27 23.04 -6.59 8.09
N SER A 28 21.75 -6.49 7.81
CA SER A 28 20.75 -6.24 8.83
C SER A 28 20.56 -7.53 9.62
N ASN A 29 21.16 -7.63 10.80
CA ASN A 29 20.88 -8.76 11.66
C ASN A 29 19.39 -8.67 12.05
N ALA A 30 18.57 -9.63 11.63
CA ALA A 30 17.24 -9.87 12.20
C ALA A 30 17.39 -10.40 13.64
N GLU A 31 17.97 -9.56 14.52
CA GLU A 31 18.35 -9.93 15.88
C GLU A 31 17.12 -10.35 16.67
N GLY A 32 17.24 -11.45 17.41
CA GLY A 32 16.20 -11.91 18.31
C GLY A 32 15.07 -12.71 17.68
N GLY A 33 15.29 -13.39 16.54
CA GLY A 33 14.28 -14.26 15.96
C GLY A 33 14.80 -15.33 15.00
N PHE A 34 13.87 -16.18 14.54
CA PHE A 34 14.16 -17.33 13.69
C PHE A 34 14.70 -16.95 12.30
N ALA A 35 14.34 -15.81 11.72
CA ALA A 35 14.81 -15.41 10.39
C ALA A 35 16.34 -15.37 10.28
N GLY A 36 17.03 -14.91 11.33
CA GLY A 36 18.49 -14.85 11.41
C GLY A 36 19.14 -16.00 12.21
N HIS A 37 18.37 -16.98 12.70
CA HIS A 37 18.95 -18.06 13.50
C HIS A 37 19.78 -19.01 12.64
N ASP A 38 21.05 -19.20 13.02
CA ASP A 38 22.06 -20.00 12.28
C ASP A 38 22.16 -19.63 10.79
N TYR A 39 21.78 -18.38 10.45
CA TYR A 39 21.68 -17.89 9.09
C TYR A 39 22.09 -16.42 9.02
N LEU A 40 22.91 -16.08 8.03
CA LEU A 40 23.24 -14.68 7.76
C LEU A 40 22.15 -14.10 6.85
N LEU A 41 21.14 -13.48 7.46
CA LEU A 41 20.09 -12.78 6.71
C LEU A 41 20.65 -11.48 6.13
N THR A 42 20.63 -11.35 4.81
CA THR A 42 21.14 -10.18 4.09
C THR A 42 20.12 -9.55 3.16
N GLY A 43 19.03 -10.26 2.85
CA GLY A 43 18.12 -9.85 1.78
C GLY A 43 18.88 -9.57 0.48
N GLY A 44 18.58 -8.43 -0.13
CA GLY A 44 19.17 -7.93 -1.37
C GLY A 44 20.55 -7.28 -1.27
N ALA A 45 21.18 -7.28 -0.10
CA ALA A 45 22.41 -6.54 0.11
C ALA A 45 23.55 -6.99 -0.83
N GLY A 46 24.29 -6.03 -1.38
CA GLY A 46 25.42 -6.27 -2.27
C GLY A 46 25.05 -6.65 -3.71
N GLY A 47 23.76 -6.59 -4.07
CA GLY A 47 23.27 -6.86 -5.41
C GLY A 47 22.79 -5.61 -6.17
N LEU A 48 21.78 -5.80 -7.02
CA LEU A 48 21.12 -4.74 -7.75
C LEU A 48 20.33 -3.85 -6.78
N VAL A 49 20.26 -2.55 -7.10
CA VAL A 49 19.52 -1.58 -6.28
C VAL A 49 18.66 -0.74 -7.21
N TYR A 50 17.36 -0.75 -6.95
CA TYR A 50 16.36 -0.02 -7.71
C TYR A 50 15.42 0.70 -6.77
N THR A 51 14.80 1.77 -7.24
CA THR A 51 13.64 2.39 -6.61
C THR A 51 12.47 2.26 -7.58
N VAL A 52 11.26 1.96 -7.14
CA VAL A 52 10.06 1.81 -7.99
C VAL A 52 8.89 2.54 -7.33
N ASN A 53 7.91 2.96 -8.12
CA ASN A 53 6.72 3.67 -7.63
C ASN A 53 5.40 3.11 -8.20
N ASN A 54 5.46 1.97 -8.89
CA ASN A 54 4.32 1.25 -9.45
C ASN A 54 4.62 -0.26 -9.48
N GLY A 55 3.57 -1.07 -9.57
CA GLY A 55 3.68 -2.52 -9.48
C GLY A 55 4.28 -3.20 -10.70
N ALA A 56 4.08 -2.65 -11.90
CA ALA A 56 4.68 -3.18 -13.12
C ALA A 56 6.21 -3.14 -13.06
N ASP A 57 6.79 -1.99 -12.67
CA ASP A 57 8.23 -1.86 -12.48
C ASP A 57 8.74 -2.73 -11.32
N LEU A 58 7.99 -2.83 -10.22
CA LEU A 58 8.34 -3.70 -9.11
C LEU A 58 8.50 -5.15 -9.57
N GLN A 59 7.49 -5.69 -10.26
CA GLN A 59 7.54 -7.07 -10.75
C GLN A 59 8.64 -7.25 -11.81
N ALA A 60 8.77 -6.30 -12.74
CA ALA A 60 9.79 -6.36 -13.80
C ALA A 60 11.22 -6.39 -13.22
N LYS A 61 11.50 -5.62 -12.16
CA LYS A 61 12.82 -5.59 -11.52
C LYS A 61 13.10 -6.83 -10.67
N LEU A 62 12.07 -7.43 -10.07
CA LEU A 62 12.19 -8.76 -9.46
C LEU A 62 12.56 -9.82 -10.51
N ASP A 63 11.87 -9.83 -11.65
CA ASP A 63 12.12 -10.76 -12.75
C ASP A 63 13.50 -10.56 -13.40
N GLU A 64 13.94 -9.30 -13.53
CA GLU A 64 15.28 -8.95 -14.01
C GLU A 64 16.36 -9.52 -13.08
N ALA A 65 16.24 -9.28 -11.77
CA ALA A 65 17.18 -9.78 -10.78
C ALA A 65 17.22 -11.32 -10.72
N LYS A 66 16.03 -11.95 -10.76
CA LYS A 66 15.87 -13.40 -10.86
C LYS A 66 16.58 -13.96 -12.09
N THR A 67 16.36 -13.35 -13.25
CA THR A 67 17.00 -13.76 -14.51
C THR A 67 18.52 -13.59 -14.45
N ALA A 68 18.99 -12.52 -13.82
CA ALA A 68 20.41 -12.27 -13.63
C ALA A 68 21.06 -13.16 -12.55
N GLY A 69 20.26 -13.77 -11.67
CA GLY A 69 20.74 -14.53 -10.51
C GLY A 69 21.47 -13.64 -9.51
N GLN A 70 21.05 -12.39 -9.36
CA GLN A 70 21.67 -11.41 -8.45
C GLN A 70 20.74 -11.08 -7.29
N PRO A 71 21.28 -10.83 -6.07
CA PRO A 71 20.50 -10.21 -5.01
C PRO A 71 19.92 -8.88 -5.47
N VAL A 72 18.79 -8.45 -4.90
CA VAL A 72 18.16 -7.19 -5.29
C VAL A 72 17.53 -6.47 -4.10
N THR A 73 17.82 -5.18 -3.98
CA THR A 73 17.14 -4.25 -3.07
C THR A 73 16.25 -3.33 -3.90
N LEU A 74 14.96 -3.34 -3.60
CA LEU A 74 13.94 -2.51 -4.23
C LEU A 74 13.36 -1.57 -3.19
N TYR A 75 13.66 -0.29 -3.36
CA TYR A 75 13.02 0.78 -2.61
C TYR A 75 11.65 1.10 -3.22
N ILE A 76 10.60 1.11 -2.42
CA ILE A 76 9.24 1.41 -2.88
C ILE A 76 8.90 2.85 -2.48
N ASP A 77 8.79 3.75 -3.46
CA ASP A 77 8.53 5.18 -3.27
C ASP A 77 7.24 5.58 -4.01
N GLY A 78 6.14 4.96 -3.61
CA GLY A 78 4.82 5.15 -4.20
C GLY A 78 3.85 4.02 -3.89
N THR A 79 2.63 4.17 -4.36
CA THR A 79 1.53 3.22 -4.15
C THR A 79 1.52 2.15 -5.24
N ILE A 80 1.64 0.90 -4.84
CA ILE A 80 1.50 -0.30 -5.67
C ILE A 80 0.02 -0.71 -5.64
N THR A 81 -0.57 -0.91 -6.82
CA THR A 81 -1.99 -1.30 -6.97
C THR A 81 -2.12 -2.36 -8.06
N ASP A 82 -3.21 -3.12 -8.07
CA ASP A 82 -3.53 -4.00 -9.20
C ASP A 82 -3.57 -3.22 -10.53
N LEU A 83 -4.12 -2.00 -10.51
CA LEU A 83 -4.24 -1.14 -11.69
C LEU A 83 -2.88 -0.80 -12.32
N ASN A 84 -1.89 -0.46 -11.50
CA ASN A 84 -0.54 -0.12 -11.97
C ASN A 84 0.42 -1.33 -12.03
N THR A 85 -0.09 -2.53 -11.74
CA THR A 85 0.59 -3.82 -11.97
C THR A 85 0.13 -4.47 -13.27
N GLY A 86 -1.17 -4.38 -13.58
CA GLY A 86 -1.76 -4.84 -14.84
C GLY A 86 -1.91 -6.35 -15.00
N THR A 87 -1.69 -7.14 -13.93
CA THR A 87 -1.70 -8.61 -13.99
C THR A 87 -2.98 -9.25 -13.48
N GLY A 88 -3.78 -8.55 -12.66
CA GLY A 88 -4.84 -9.20 -11.86
C GLY A 88 -4.28 -10.18 -10.81
N THR A 89 -2.95 -10.08 -10.62
CA THR A 89 -1.95 -10.78 -9.79
C THR A 89 -1.57 -10.14 -8.45
N ASP A 90 -1.07 -10.89 -7.48
CA ASP A 90 -0.26 -10.34 -6.41
C ASP A 90 1.13 -10.03 -6.99
N ILE A 91 1.90 -9.18 -6.30
CA ILE A 91 3.33 -9.07 -6.58
C ILE A 91 3.98 -10.36 -6.10
N GLU A 92 4.87 -10.94 -6.90
CA GLU A 92 5.42 -12.28 -6.66
C GLU A 92 6.94 -12.24 -6.47
N ILE A 93 7.40 -12.67 -5.30
CA ILE A 93 8.79 -13.10 -5.08
C ILE A 93 8.81 -14.63 -5.18
N ARG A 94 9.10 -15.11 -6.39
CA ARG A 94 8.97 -16.53 -6.72
C ARG A 94 10.16 -17.10 -7.47
N ASP A 95 10.64 -18.28 -7.06
CA ASP A 95 11.83 -18.95 -7.62
C ASP A 95 13.09 -18.06 -7.61
N MET A 96 13.28 -17.29 -6.55
CA MET A 96 14.44 -16.41 -6.38
C MET A 96 14.77 -16.23 -4.90
N ASP A 97 16.04 -15.96 -4.62
CA ASP A 97 16.54 -15.71 -3.27
C ASP A 97 17.19 -14.32 -3.17
N ASN A 98 17.41 -13.83 -1.95
CA ASN A 98 18.18 -12.61 -1.66
C ASN A 98 17.47 -11.33 -2.14
N VAL A 99 16.30 -11.05 -1.58
CA VAL A 99 15.49 -9.87 -1.92
C VAL A 99 15.29 -8.97 -0.70
N SER A 100 15.37 -7.66 -0.90
CA SER A 100 14.92 -6.66 0.05
C SER A 100 13.86 -5.77 -0.61
N LEU A 101 12.64 -5.74 -0.08
CA LEU A 101 11.64 -4.72 -0.39
C LEU A 101 11.58 -3.73 0.76
N ILE A 102 11.83 -2.46 0.50
CA ILE A 102 11.97 -1.44 1.55
C ILE A 102 11.17 -0.18 1.17
N GLY A 103 10.16 0.22 1.93
CA GLY A 103 9.44 1.46 1.64
C GLY A 103 10.27 2.70 1.94
N VAL A 104 10.14 3.75 1.12
CA VAL A 104 10.84 5.04 1.29
C VAL A 104 10.01 5.97 2.16
N GLY A 105 10.54 6.40 3.29
CA GLY A 105 9.82 7.24 4.26
C GLY A 105 8.52 6.59 4.70
N GLU A 106 7.39 7.19 4.35
CA GLU A 106 6.04 6.66 4.58
C GLU A 106 5.31 6.37 3.25
N ASN A 107 6.02 6.40 2.11
CA ASN A 107 5.43 6.37 0.77
C ASN A 107 5.25 4.95 0.21
N GLY A 108 5.95 3.95 0.76
CA GLY A 108 5.90 2.58 0.24
C GLY A 108 4.61 1.88 0.66
N GLU A 109 3.68 1.75 -0.29
CA GLU A 109 2.31 1.31 -0.02
C GLU A 109 1.86 0.25 -1.04
N PHE A 110 1.12 -0.74 -0.57
CA PHE A 110 0.42 -1.75 -1.35
C PHE A 110 -1.07 -1.61 -1.05
N ASP A 111 -1.78 -0.93 -1.95
CA ASP A 111 -3.21 -0.63 -1.84
C ASP A 111 -4.00 -1.59 -2.74
N GLY A 112 -4.78 -2.46 -2.10
CA GLY A 112 -5.64 -3.40 -2.81
C GLY A 112 -4.89 -4.55 -3.51
N ILE A 113 -3.61 -4.78 -3.21
CA ILE A 113 -2.79 -5.84 -3.81
C ILE A 113 -1.90 -6.50 -2.77
N GLY A 114 -1.72 -7.83 -2.86
CA GLY A 114 -0.89 -8.60 -1.95
C GLY A 114 0.53 -8.85 -2.45
N LEU A 115 1.32 -9.47 -1.58
CA LEU A 115 2.67 -9.99 -1.85
C LEU A 115 2.70 -11.51 -1.66
N GLY A 116 2.84 -12.25 -2.76
CA GLY A 116 3.05 -13.69 -2.77
C GLY A 116 4.54 -14.03 -2.68
N ILE A 117 4.90 -14.91 -1.74
CA ILE A 117 6.27 -15.39 -1.54
C ILE A 117 6.28 -16.91 -1.63
N ARG A 118 6.98 -17.45 -2.64
CA ARG A 118 7.02 -18.90 -2.84
C ARG A 118 8.31 -19.40 -3.48
N ARG A 119 8.90 -20.45 -2.92
CA ARG A 119 10.21 -20.99 -3.34
C ARG A 119 11.29 -19.90 -3.34
N ALA A 120 11.31 -19.13 -2.26
CA ALA A 120 12.16 -17.95 -2.10
C ALA A 120 12.76 -17.87 -0.70
N ASN A 121 14.04 -17.55 -0.61
CA ASN A 121 14.78 -17.53 0.64
C ASN A 121 15.59 -16.23 0.83
N ASN A 122 15.95 -15.91 2.08
CA ASN A 122 16.72 -14.73 2.44
C ASN A 122 16.04 -13.42 2.01
N LEU A 123 14.90 -13.13 2.63
CA LEU A 123 14.07 -11.98 2.26
C LEU A 123 13.96 -10.99 3.42
N ILE A 124 13.96 -9.70 3.08
CA ILE A 124 13.68 -8.59 4.00
C ILE A 124 12.53 -7.78 3.39
N ILE A 125 11.41 -7.68 4.12
CA ILE A 125 10.26 -6.87 3.77
C ILE A 125 10.11 -5.84 4.87
N GLN A 126 10.37 -4.56 4.57
CA GLN A 126 10.57 -3.57 5.62
C GLN A 126 9.94 -2.21 5.30
N ASN A 127 9.33 -1.57 6.31
CA ASN A 127 8.82 -0.20 6.20
C ASN A 127 7.76 -0.03 5.09
N LEU A 128 6.87 -1.01 4.93
CA LEU A 128 5.83 -1.02 3.90
C LEU A 128 4.44 -1.06 4.54
N THR A 129 3.50 -0.32 3.95
CA THR A 129 2.08 -0.41 4.28
C THR A 129 1.40 -1.38 3.31
N PHE A 130 0.65 -2.35 3.82
CA PHE A 130 -0.22 -3.21 3.03
C PHE A 130 -1.65 -3.06 3.52
N HIS A 131 -2.59 -2.76 2.64
CA HIS A 131 -3.98 -2.73 3.07
C HIS A 131 -5.00 -3.14 2.04
N GLU A 132 -6.08 -3.71 2.58
CA GLU A 132 -7.30 -4.01 1.84
C GLU A 132 -7.06 -4.85 0.58
N ALA A 133 -6.12 -5.81 0.67
CA ALA A 133 -5.74 -6.71 -0.41
C ALA A 133 -6.98 -7.30 -1.13
N TRP A 134 -7.07 -7.07 -2.43
CA TRP A 134 -8.32 -7.20 -3.17
C TRP A 134 -8.93 -8.62 -3.10
N PRO A 135 -10.26 -8.75 -2.90
CA PRO A 135 -10.95 -10.04 -2.72
C PRO A 135 -11.02 -10.94 -3.98
N GLY A 136 -10.41 -10.53 -5.09
CA GLY A 136 -10.35 -11.29 -6.34
C GLY A 136 -9.25 -12.37 -6.40
N GLN A 137 -8.32 -12.40 -5.44
CA GLN A 137 -7.11 -13.24 -5.46
C GLN A 137 -6.96 -14.12 -4.19
N GLU A 138 -5.74 -14.47 -3.74
CA GLU A 138 -5.49 -15.19 -2.46
C GLU A 138 -5.97 -14.36 -1.24
N ARG A 139 -6.03 -13.03 -1.40
CA ARG A 139 -6.62 -12.03 -0.46
C ARG A 139 -5.82 -11.80 0.82
N ASP A 140 -4.62 -12.36 0.89
CA ASP A 140 -3.67 -12.10 1.96
C ASP A 140 -2.83 -10.87 1.61
N ALA A 141 -2.54 -10.00 2.58
CA ALA A 141 -1.63 -8.89 2.32
C ALA A 141 -0.19 -9.39 2.07
N ILE A 142 0.27 -10.39 2.84
CA ILE A 142 1.49 -11.14 2.59
C ILE A 142 1.18 -12.65 2.73
N ASP A 143 1.30 -13.40 1.64
CA ASP A 143 1.23 -14.86 1.65
C ASP A 143 2.62 -15.48 1.51
N ILE A 144 2.96 -16.39 2.43
CA ILE A 144 4.25 -17.08 2.45
C ILE A 144 4.04 -18.58 2.33
N GLU A 145 4.24 -19.12 1.14
CA GLU A 145 3.96 -20.50 0.85
C GLU A 145 5.22 -21.31 0.53
N GLY A 146 5.38 -22.46 1.17
CA GLY A 146 6.37 -23.46 0.75
C GLY A 146 5.97 -24.22 -0.51
N ASP A 147 6.63 -25.35 -0.78
CA ASP A 147 6.25 -26.21 -1.90
C ASP A 147 6.55 -27.69 -1.61
N ASP A 148 5.86 -28.58 -2.29
CA ASP A 148 5.99 -30.04 -2.10
C ASP A 148 7.06 -30.66 -3.01
N ASP A 149 7.74 -29.85 -3.83
CA ASP A 149 8.77 -30.29 -4.79
C ASP A 149 10.19 -30.35 -4.21
N GLY A 150 10.35 -30.02 -2.93
CA GLY A 150 11.63 -30.00 -2.20
C GLY A 150 12.38 -28.67 -2.26
N SER A 151 11.83 -27.64 -2.92
CA SER A 151 12.27 -26.26 -2.75
C SER A 151 11.87 -25.70 -1.38
N THR A 152 12.55 -24.65 -0.94
CA THR A 152 12.32 -24.03 0.37
C THR A 152 11.82 -22.61 0.22
N THR A 153 10.95 -22.21 1.15
CA THR A 153 10.55 -20.81 1.40
C THR A 153 10.95 -20.47 2.83
N SER A 154 12.06 -19.76 3.03
CA SER A 154 12.61 -19.59 4.38
C SER A 154 13.54 -18.40 4.60
N HIS A 155 13.78 -18.05 5.86
CA HIS A 155 14.62 -16.91 6.26
C HIS A 155 14.05 -15.60 5.74
N ILE A 156 12.91 -15.22 6.31
CA ILE A 156 12.11 -14.07 5.89
C ILE A 156 11.91 -13.16 7.10
N TRP A 157 12.29 -11.89 6.96
CA TRP A 157 12.11 -10.89 7.99
C TRP A 157 11.13 -9.82 7.52
N ILE A 158 10.00 -9.71 8.22
CA ILE A 158 8.98 -8.67 8.02
C ILE A 158 9.13 -7.70 9.19
N ASP A 159 9.51 -6.46 8.91
CA ASP A 159 9.92 -5.51 9.94
C ASP A 159 9.37 -4.10 9.70
N HIS A 160 8.87 -3.43 10.74
CA HIS A 160 8.35 -2.06 10.62
C HIS A 160 7.28 -1.88 9.53
N CYS A 161 6.48 -2.91 9.25
CA CYS A 161 5.38 -2.81 8.30
C CYS A 161 4.08 -2.38 9.02
N GLU A 162 3.16 -1.79 8.28
CA GLU A 162 1.77 -1.55 8.71
C GLU A 162 0.84 -2.41 7.85
N LEU A 163 -0.02 -3.21 8.47
CA LEU A 163 -0.94 -4.08 7.73
C LEU A 163 -2.35 -3.97 8.29
N TYR A 164 -3.32 -3.69 7.43
CA TYR A 164 -4.71 -3.61 7.83
C TYR A 164 -5.72 -3.95 6.74
N ASN A 165 -6.94 -4.26 7.17
CA ASN A 165 -8.07 -4.50 6.29
C ASN A 165 -9.24 -3.64 6.80
N SER A 166 -10.46 -4.17 6.73
CA SER A 166 -11.63 -3.55 7.35
C SER A 166 -12.40 -4.55 8.21
N LEU A 167 -12.81 -4.10 9.40
CA LEU A 167 -13.79 -4.78 10.26
C LEU A 167 -15.25 -4.47 9.89
N ALA A 168 -15.48 -3.58 8.91
CA ALA A 168 -16.81 -3.14 8.50
C ALA A 168 -17.47 -4.04 7.44
N VAL A 169 -16.80 -5.13 7.06
CA VAL A 169 -17.23 -6.09 6.03
C VAL A 169 -17.43 -7.50 6.62
N ASP A 170 -17.90 -8.46 5.82
CA ASP A 170 -17.93 -9.85 6.27
C ASP A 170 -16.51 -10.34 6.56
N LYS A 171 -16.36 -11.21 7.57
CA LYS A 171 -15.06 -11.76 7.95
C LYS A 171 -14.31 -12.49 6.84
N ASN A 172 -14.98 -12.92 5.76
CA ASN A 172 -14.37 -13.58 4.61
C ASN A 172 -14.30 -12.68 3.37
N TYR A 173 -14.60 -11.38 3.50
CA TYR A 173 -14.41 -10.42 2.43
C TYR A 173 -12.91 -10.32 2.11
N TYR A 174 -12.10 -9.94 3.11
CA TYR A 174 -10.64 -10.10 3.11
C TYR A 174 -10.22 -11.45 3.72
N ASP A 175 -8.98 -11.88 3.50
CA ASP A 175 -8.39 -13.02 4.21
C ASP A 175 -7.39 -12.60 5.30
N GLY A 176 -6.16 -13.12 5.31
CA GLY A 176 -5.11 -12.83 6.29
C GLY A 176 -4.38 -11.50 6.03
N LEU A 177 -3.70 -10.99 7.05
CA LEU A 177 -2.69 -9.95 6.86
C LEU A 177 -1.33 -10.60 6.56
N ILE A 178 -0.90 -11.56 7.38
CA ILE A 178 0.35 -12.30 7.17
C ILE A 178 0.10 -13.77 7.42
N ASP A 179 0.04 -14.54 6.35
CA ASP A 179 -0.18 -15.98 6.40
C ASP A 179 1.07 -16.74 5.93
N SER A 180 1.36 -17.88 6.58
CA SER A 180 2.40 -18.80 6.12
C SER A 180 1.93 -20.25 6.13
N LYS A 181 2.18 -20.98 5.05
CA LYS A 181 1.65 -22.33 4.84
C LYS A 181 2.63 -23.24 4.09
N SER A 182 2.30 -24.53 4.00
CA SER A 182 2.94 -25.50 3.10
C SER A 182 4.47 -25.65 3.28
N GLY A 183 4.99 -25.55 4.51
CA GLY A 183 6.41 -25.74 4.83
C GLY A 183 7.26 -24.46 4.91
N ALA A 184 6.66 -23.28 4.73
CA ALA A 184 7.33 -22.01 5.00
C ALA A 184 7.83 -21.93 6.47
N ARG A 185 9.08 -21.48 6.68
CA ARG A 185 9.74 -21.49 8.00
C ARG A 185 10.85 -20.46 8.15
N TYR A 186 11.38 -20.31 9.36
CA TYR A 186 12.40 -19.30 9.71
C TYR A 186 11.92 -17.88 9.38
N ILE A 187 10.82 -17.49 10.00
CA ILE A 187 10.17 -16.20 9.79
C ILE A 187 10.29 -15.38 11.08
N THR A 188 10.60 -14.09 10.95
CA THR A 188 10.51 -13.11 12.05
C THR A 188 9.60 -11.98 11.60
N ILE A 189 8.58 -11.67 12.40
CA ILE A 189 7.71 -10.50 12.25
C ILE A 189 8.01 -9.58 13.42
N SER A 190 8.53 -8.40 13.16
CA SER A 190 8.94 -7.48 14.21
C SER A 190 8.56 -6.03 13.98
N TYR A 191 8.38 -5.29 15.07
CA TYR A 191 8.08 -3.86 15.05
C TYR A 191 6.96 -3.47 14.06
N SER A 192 6.05 -4.38 13.75
CA SER A 192 5.00 -4.16 12.76
C SER A 192 3.69 -3.80 13.45
N TYR A 193 2.87 -2.99 12.79
CA TYR A 193 1.56 -2.58 13.26
C TYR A 193 0.48 -3.32 12.47
N LEU A 194 -0.20 -4.28 13.10
CA LEU A 194 -1.26 -5.07 12.48
C LEU A 194 -2.59 -4.69 13.12
N HIS A 195 -3.53 -4.20 12.31
CA HIS A 195 -4.81 -3.72 12.82
C HIS A 195 -6.00 -3.89 11.89
N ASP A 196 -7.21 -3.72 12.45
CA ASP A 196 -8.48 -3.65 11.73
C ASP A 196 -8.76 -4.84 10.79
N ALA A 197 -8.47 -6.07 11.25
CA ALA A 197 -8.65 -7.30 10.50
C ALA A 197 -9.44 -8.38 11.26
N HIS A 198 -10.27 -9.13 10.53
CA HIS A 198 -10.98 -10.28 11.07
C HIS A 198 -10.09 -11.51 11.25
N LYS A 199 -9.26 -11.81 10.24
CA LYS A 199 -8.28 -12.89 10.22
C LYS A 199 -6.91 -12.23 10.12
N THR A 200 -6.12 -12.28 11.19
CA THR A 200 -4.89 -11.48 11.26
C THR A 200 -3.70 -12.23 10.68
N SER A 201 -3.29 -13.34 11.30
CA SER A 201 -2.07 -14.03 10.92
C SER A 201 -2.17 -15.53 11.21
N LEU A 202 -2.12 -16.34 10.16
CA LEU A 202 -2.19 -17.79 10.21
C LEU A 202 -0.85 -18.43 9.85
N HIS A 203 -0.45 -19.43 10.64
CA HIS A 203 0.72 -20.24 10.39
C HIS A 203 0.33 -21.72 10.41
N GLY A 204 0.17 -22.30 9.21
CA GLY A 204 -0.35 -23.65 8.98
C GLY A 204 -1.85 -23.66 8.65
N HIS A 205 -2.19 -23.86 7.38
CA HIS A 205 -3.55 -23.66 6.86
C HIS A 205 -4.54 -24.77 7.21
N THR A 206 -4.06 -25.98 7.48
CA THR A 206 -4.88 -27.15 7.84
C THR A 206 -4.23 -28.01 8.92
N GLU A 207 -5.02 -28.85 9.59
CA GLU A 207 -4.53 -29.80 10.61
C GLU A 207 -3.56 -30.83 10.02
N THR A 208 -3.68 -31.09 8.71
CA THR A 208 -2.83 -32.04 7.97
C THR A 208 -1.83 -31.31 7.06
N ASP A 209 -1.42 -30.10 7.40
CA ASP A 209 -0.37 -29.35 6.69
C ASP A 209 0.98 -29.98 7.03
N SER A 210 1.16 -31.20 6.51
CA SER A 210 2.16 -32.20 6.88
C SER A 210 3.21 -32.39 5.79
N ASN A 211 3.54 -31.33 5.04
CA ASN A 211 4.73 -31.29 4.19
C ASN A 211 5.93 -31.81 5.01
N PRO A 212 6.84 -32.63 4.44
CA PRO A 212 7.92 -33.30 5.17
C PRO A 212 8.80 -32.40 6.07
N ASP A 213 8.79 -31.08 5.86
CA ASP A 213 9.41 -30.06 6.70
C ASP A 213 8.39 -29.39 7.65
N THR A 214 7.74 -30.15 8.54
CA THR A 214 6.64 -29.67 9.43
C THR A 214 7.05 -28.64 10.50
N ASP A 215 8.34 -28.42 10.71
CA ASP A 215 8.82 -27.46 11.71
C ASP A 215 8.68 -26.04 11.17
N ARG A 216 7.46 -25.50 11.25
CA ARG A 216 7.18 -24.06 11.17
C ARG A 216 7.92 -23.37 12.31
N LEU A 217 8.72 -22.36 12.00
CA LEU A 217 9.56 -21.62 12.95
C LEU A 217 9.32 -20.12 12.76
N VAL A 218 8.51 -19.52 13.64
CA VAL A 218 8.09 -18.12 13.50
C VAL A 218 8.31 -17.37 14.80
N THR A 219 8.85 -16.16 14.70
CA THR A 219 9.05 -15.23 15.82
C THR A 219 8.18 -14.00 15.62
N PHE A 220 7.54 -13.53 16.69
CA PHE A 220 6.82 -12.27 16.75
C PHE A 220 7.41 -11.44 17.89
N HIS A 221 7.95 -10.26 17.59
CA HIS A 221 8.35 -9.37 18.66
C HIS A 221 8.16 -7.89 18.41
N HIS A 222 7.90 -7.15 19.48
CA HIS A 222 7.73 -5.70 19.41
C HIS A 222 6.62 -5.24 18.45
N ASN A 223 5.70 -6.13 18.09
CA ASN A 223 4.58 -5.79 17.21
C ASN A 223 3.45 -5.13 18.01
N ARG A 224 2.74 -4.22 17.34
CA ARG A 224 1.49 -3.63 17.81
C ARG A 224 0.34 -4.36 17.14
N PHE A 225 -0.48 -5.03 17.94
CA PHE A 225 -1.70 -5.70 17.50
C PHE A 225 -2.91 -4.96 18.05
N GLU A 226 -3.74 -4.35 17.18
CA GLU A 226 -4.84 -3.50 17.63
C GLU A 226 -6.11 -3.66 16.80
N ASN A 227 -7.30 -3.66 17.43
CA ASN A 227 -8.58 -3.77 16.72
C ASN A 227 -8.65 -5.01 15.81
N LEU A 228 -8.36 -6.18 16.38
CA LEU A 228 -8.37 -7.44 15.64
C LEU A 228 -9.46 -8.36 16.14
N SER A 229 -9.94 -9.26 15.30
CA SER A 229 -10.89 -10.29 15.76
C SER A 229 -10.17 -11.52 16.29
N ALA A 230 -9.44 -12.24 15.44
CA ALA A 230 -8.79 -13.49 15.79
C ALA A 230 -7.48 -13.72 15.02
N ARG A 231 -6.83 -14.85 15.35
CA ARG A 231 -5.59 -15.34 14.72
C ARG A 231 -4.41 -14.41 14.99
N VAL A 232 -4.06 -14.16 16.25
CA VAL A 232 -3.01 -13.20 16.61
C VAL A 232 -1.83 -13.86 17.37
N PRO A 233 -1.16 -14.89 16.82
CA PRO A 233 -1.45 -15.63 15.59
C PRO A 233 -2.37 -16.85 15.81
N LEU A 234 -2.88 -17.45 14.74
CA LEU A 234 -3.30 -18.86 14.74
C LEU A 234 -2.10 -19.70 14.31
N TYR A 235 -1.68 -20.65 15.14
CA TYR A 235 -0.44 -21.39 14.92
C TYR A 235 -0.66 -22.91 15.01
N ARG A 236 -0.37 -23.65 13.93
CA ARG A 236 -0.51 -25.11 13.88
C ARG A 236 0.84 -25.79 13.66
N HIS A 237 1.13 -26.82 14.44
CA HIS A 237 2.40 -27.57 14.41
C HIS A 237 3.63 -26.66 14.62
N GLY A 238 4.84 -27.22 14.60
CA GLY A 238 6.08 -26.44 14.68
C GLY A 238 6.28 -25.72 16.02
N LYS A 239 7.15 -24.71 16.00
CA LYS A 239 7.60 -23.97 17.20
C LYS A 239 7.53 -22.46 16.99
N GLY A 240 6.93 -21.74 17.92
CA GLY A 240 6.76 -20.29 17.85
C GLY A 240 7.42 -19.56 19.01
N HIS A 241 7.83 -18.32 18.79
CA HIS A 241 8.30 -17.43 19.85
C HIS A 241 7.58 -16.09 19.76
N VAL A 242 6.92 -15.68 20.83
CA VAL A 242 6.11 -14.46 20.87
C VAL A 242 6.56 -13.65 22.07
N TYR A 243 7.29 -12.56 21.85
CA TYR A 243 7.79 -11.76 22.97
C TYR A 243 7.70 -10.25 22.78
N ASN A 244 7.54 -9.52 23.88
CA ASN A 244 7.53 -8.06 23.88
C ASN A 244 6.52 -7.39 22.90
N ASN A 245 5.41 -8.05 22.57
CA ASN A 245 4.35 -7.48 21.75
C ASN A 245 3.29 -6.78 22.63
N TYR A 246 2.58 -5.82 22.04
CA TYR A 246 1.43 -5.15 22.66
C TYR A 246 0.15 -5.51 21.93
N TYR A 247 -0.83 -6.02 22.67
CA TYR A 247 -2.15 -6.43 22.18
C TYR A 247 -3.23 -5.55 22.77
N ASN A 248 -4.06 -4.95 21.93
CA ASN A 248 -5.19 -4.14 22.36
C ASN A 248 -6.45 -4.41 21.53
N ASN A 249 -7.60 -4.48 22.20
CA ASN A 249 -8.90 -4.62 21.53
C ASN A 249 -8.97 -5.84 20.59
N ILE A 250 -8.67 -7.02 21.13
CA ILE A 250 -8.81 -8.29 20.42
C ILE A 250 -10.17 -8.90 20.77
N THR A 251 -11.06 -9.02 19.79
CA THR A 251 -12.49 -9.23 20.04
C THR A 251 -12.94 -10.69 20.05
N SER A 252 -12.07 -11.65 19.75
CA SER A 252 -12.40 -13.09 19.82
C SER A 252 -11.31 -13.95 20.47
N SER A 253 -10.09 -13.98 19.91
CA SER A 253 -8.95 -14.70 20.50
C SER A 253 -7.62 -14.16 20.01
N GLY A 254 -6.61 -14.14 20.90
CA GLY A 254 -5.25 -13.73 20.60
C GLY A 254 -4.42 -14.86 19.99
N ILE A 255 -3.39 -15.29 20.73
CA ILE A 255 -2.48 -16.37 20.37
C ILE A 255 -3.23 -17.70 20.51
N ASN A 256 -3.37 -18.43 19.40
CA ASN A 256 -4.07 -19.72 19.36
C ASN A 256 -3.12 -20.83 18.89
N SER A 257 -2.48 -21.52 19.84
CA SER A 257 -1.55 -22.63 19.61
C SER A 257 -2.33 -23.93 19.41
N ARG A 258 -2.13 -24.64 18.30
CA ARG A 258 -2.97 -25.76 17.87
C ARG A 258 -2.16 -26.90 17.28
N ALA A 259 -2.78 -28.07 17.18
CA ALA A 259 -2.25 -29.22 16.46
C ALA A 259 -0.83 -29.63 16.90
N GLY A 260 -0.55 -29.58 18.22
CA GLY A 260 0.76 -29.94 18.77
C GLY A 260 1.85 -28.88 18.60
N ALA A 261 1.53 -27.67 18.15
CA ALA A 261 2.46 -26.55 18.20
C ALA A 261 3.01 -26.31 19.61
N GLU A 262 4.25 -25.86 19.74
CA GLU A 262 4.82 -25.42 21.01
C GLU A 262 5.30 -23.97 20.91
N MET A 263 4.80 -23.08 21.78
CA MET A 263 5.13 -21.66 21.71
C MET A 263 5.76 -21.15 23.00
N LEU A 264 6.89 -20.44 22.90
CA LEU A 264 7.43 -19.64 24.00
C LEU A 264 6.78 -18.25 23.93
N ILE A 265 6.08 -17.84 24.99
CA ILE A 265 5.31 -16.60 25.03
C ILE A 265 5.77 -15.77 26.23
N GLU A 266 6.50 -14.68 25.97
CA GLU A 266 7.22 -13.95 27.03
C GLU A 266 7.02 -12.44 27.00
N HIS A 267 6.83 -11.80 28.16
CA HIS A 267 6.87 -10.34 28.30
C HIS A 267 5.92 -9.59 27.34
N ASN A 268 4.79 -10.17 26.96
CA ASN A 268 3.77 -9.48 26.17
C ASN A 268 2.80 -8.72 27.09
N VAL A 269 2.22 -7.63 26.59
CA VAL A 269 1.19 -6.85 27.30
C VAL A 269 -0.13 -6.97 26.57
N PHE A 270 -1.17 -7.42 27.27
CA PHE A 270 -2.52 -7.58 26.74
C PHE A 270 -3.50 -6.63 27.43
N GLU A 271 -4.25 -5.86 26.66
CA GLU A 271 -5.35 -5.00 27.13
C GLU A 271 -6.58 -5.23 26.25
N ASN A 272 -7.79 -5.14 26.83
CA ASN A 272 -9.06 -5.30 26.11
C ASN A 272 -9.08 -6.53 25.17
N THR A 273 -8.46 -7.63 25.60
CA THR A 273 -8.20 -8.80 24.78
C THR A 273 -9.05 -9.95 25.29
N GLN A 274 -9.95 -10.46 24.44
CA GLN A 274 -10.65 -11.70 24.71
C GLN A 274 -9.75 -12.88 24.36
N ASN A 275 -9.66 -13.85 25.28
CA ASN A 275 -8.90 -15.09 25.12
C ASN A 275 -7.45 -14.86 24.61
N PRO A 276 -6.59 -14.16 25.39
CA PRO A 276 -5.23 -13.80 24.97
C PRO A 276 -4.37 -14.96 24.48
N ILE A 277 -4.40 -16.10 25.19
CA ILE A 277 -3.59 -17.29 24.89
C ILE A 277 -4.46 -18.52 25.08
N VAL A 278 -4.72 -19.25 23.99
CA VAL A 278 -5.61 -20.40 23.97
C VAL A 278 -5.09 -21.50 23.07
N SER A 279 -5.70 -22.68 23.19
CA SER A 279 -5.65 -23.73 22.19
C SER A 279 -7.07 -24.16 21.89
N PHE A 280 -7.68 -23.57 20.87
CA PHE A 280 -9.08 -23.79 20.50
C PHE A 280 -9.25 -24.39 19.11
N TYR A 281 -10.33 -25.16 18.93
CA TYR A 281 -10.87 -25.58 17.63
C TYR A 281 -10.02 -26.60 16.85
N SER A 282 -9.16 -27.38 17.51
CA SER A 282 -8.36 -28.48 16.92
C SER A 282 -8.56 -29.79 17.69
N ASP A 283 -8.44 -30.93 17.00
CA ASP A 283 -8.51 -32.25 17.64
C ASP A 283 -7.36 -32.49 18.64
N VAL A 284 -6.20 -31.91 18.34
CA VAL A 284 -5.02 -31.93 19.22
C VAL A 284 -4.71 -30.50 19.63
N ILE A 285 -4.55 -30.29 20.94
CA ILE A 285 -4.18 -28.98 21.47
C ILE A 285 -2.78 -28.58 21.03
N GLY A 286 -2.50 -27.29 20.98
CA GLY A 286 -1.13 -26.80 21.07
C GLY A 286 -0.70 -26.58 22.52
N TYR A 287 0.55 -26.20 22.69
CA TYR A 287 1.20 -26.01 23.97
C TYR A 287 1.92 -24.65 24.02
N TRP A 288 2.18 -24.19 25.23
CA TRP A 288 2.87 -22.94 25.50
C TRP A 288 3.77 -23.04 26.73
N ASN A 289 4.84 -22.25 26.70
CA ASN A 289 5.67 -21.92 27.83
C ASN A 289 5.56 -20.41 28.08
N LEU A 290 5.11 -20.01 29.27
CA LEU A 290 4.82 -18.63 29.62
C LEU A 290 5.90 -18.04 30.53
N ASN A 291 6.26 -16.77 30.28
CA ASN A 291 7.16 -16.04 31.18
C ASN A 291 6.82 -14.53 31.18
N GLY A 292 6.50 -13.94 32.32
CA GLY A 292 6.42 -12.48 32.46
C GLY A 292 5.36 -11.73 31.63
N ASN A 293 4.36 -12.40 31.06
CA ASN A 293 3.25 -11.73 30.35
C ASN A 293 2.35 -10.94 31.31
N VAL A 294 1.79 -9.83 30.84
CA VAL A 294 0.86 -8.98 31.58
C VAL A 294 -0.54 -9.07 30.98
N PHE A 295 -1.47 -9.63 31.73
CA PHE A 295 -2.90 -9.61 31.41
C PHE A 295 -3.54 -8.40 32.10
N GLY A 296 -3.59 -7.28 31.37
CA GLY A 296 -4.02 -5.97 31.84
C GLY A 296 -5.54 -5.79 31.89
N THR A 297 -5.96 -4.52 31.91
CA THR A 297 -7.39 -4.17 32.02
C THR A 297 -8.17 -4.63 30.79
N GLY A 298 -9.38 -5.15 31.01
CA GLY A 298 -10.27 -5.57 29.93
C GLY A 298 -9.94 -6.92 29.31
N VAL A 299 -8.92 -7.63 29.81
CA VAL A 299 -8.70 -9.03 29.46
C VAL A 299 -9.87 -9.87 29.96
N THR A 300 -10.40 -10.73 29.10
CA THR A 300 -11.48 -11.66 29.44
C THR A 300 -11.17 -13.05 28.91
N TRP A 301 -11.69 -14.06 29.59
CA TRP A 301 -11.56 -15.46 29.24
C TRP A 301 -12.95 -16.08 29.09
N SER A 302 -13.09 -17.00 28.15
CA SER A 302 -14.29 -17.80 27.99
C SER A 302 -13.89 -19.25 27.81
N ASP A 303 -14.53 -20.14 28.56
CA ASP A 303 -14.44 -21.57 28.32
C ASP A 303 -15.03 -21.90 26.94
N ASN A 304 -14.34 -22.74 26.19
CA ASN A 304 -14.90 -23.38 25.01
C ASN A 304 -15.10 -24.87 25.26
N SER A 305 -15.99 -25.51 24.50
CA SER A 305 -16.35 -26.91 24.72
C SER A 305 -15.26 -27.87 24.23
N GLY A 306 -15.13 -29.04 24.87
CA GLY A 306 -14.32 -30.13 24.38
C GLY A 306 -12.94 -30.19 25.03
N ASN A 307 -11.89 -30.30 24.21
CA ASN A 307 -10.48 -30.35 24.59
C ASN A 307 -9.81 -28.96 24.62
N ASP A 308 -10.57 -27.92 24.32
CA ASP A 308 -10.12 -26.54 24.29
C ASP A 308 -9.62 -26.07 25.67
N ILE A 309 -8.49 -25.37 25.70
CA ILE A 309 -7.87 -24.88 26.93
C ILE A 309 -7.45 -23.41 26.81
N THR A 310 -7.42 -22.72 27.94
CA THR A 310 -6.96 -21.31 28.07
C THR A 310 -5.74 -21.26 28.98
N ALA A 311 -4.95 -20.20 28.87
CA ALA A 311 -3.86 -19.89 29.80
C ALA A 311 -4.31 -19.00 30.97
N GLU A 312 -5.60 -19.03 31.35
CA GLU A 312 -6.15 -18.18 32.42
C GLU A 312 -5.50 -18.46 33.79
N ASP A 313 -5.08 -19.70 34.03
CA ASP A 313 -4.38 -20.09 35.26
C ASP A 313 -2.92 -19.60 35.31
N GLY A 314 -2.38 -19.11 34.18
CA GLY A 314 -1.01 -18.65 34.05
C GLY A 314 0.03 -19.77 34.01
N GLU A 315 -0.38 -21.03 33.86
CA GLU A 315 0.54 -22.17 33.90
C GLU A 315 1.06 -22.56 32.51
N SER A 316 2.34 -22.93 32.45
CA SER A 316 2.94 -23.48 31.23
C SER A 316 2.48 -24.93 30.99
N THR A 317 2.20 -25.25 29.73
CA THR A 317 1.84 -26.61 29.27
C THR A 317 3.00 -27.30 28.54
N SER A 318 4.08 -26.58 28.28
CA SER A 318 5.31 -27.03 27.64
C SER A 318 6.53 -26.42 28.35
N SER A 319 7.71 -27.00 28.15
CA SER A 319 9.00 -26.46 28.58
C SER A 319 9.86 -25.96 27.40
N TYR A 320 9.23 -25.71 26.26
CA TYR A 320 9.89 -25.28 25.04
C TYR A 320 10.64 -23.95 25.23
N THR A 321 11.84 -23.86 24.66
CA THR A 321 12.68 -22.65 24.63
C THR A 321 13.28 -22.45 23.24
N VAL A 322 13.62 -21.22 22.88
CA VAL A 322 14.23 -20.90 21.59
C VAL A 322 15.73 -21.18 21.54
N PRO A 323 16.29 -21.45 20.34
CA PRO A 323 17.70 -21.80 20.16
C PRO A 323 18.63 -20.60 19.87
N TYR A 324 18.14 -19.36 19.93
CA TYR A 324 18.90 -18.14 19.61
C TYR A 324 18.92 -17.16 20.78
N ASP A 325 19.88 -16.23 20.75
CA ASP A 325 19.96 -15.13 21.71
C ASP A 325 18.97 -14.01 21.36
N TYR A 326 18.40 -13.39 22.39
CA TYR A 326 17.48 -12.26 22.30
C TYR A 326 17.52 -11.47 23.60
N THR A 327 17.02 -10.23 23.56
CA THR A 327 16.87 -9.39 24.75
C THR A 327 15.40 -9.13 25.00
N LEU A 328 14.97 -9.30 26.25
CA LEU A 328 13.62 -8.97 26.69
C LEU A 328 13.59 -7.56 27.27
N ASP A 329 12.74 -6.71 26.69
CA ASP A 329 12.38 -5.45 27.34
C ASP A 329 11.47 -5.71 28.55
N PRO A 330 11.54 -4.88 29.60
CA PRO A 330 10.62 -4.98 30.73
C PRO A 330 9.19 -4.69 30.26
N THR A 331 8.20 -5.33 30.88
CA THR A 331 6.78 -5.08 30.55
C THR A 331 6.29 -3.72 31.04
N ASP A 332 6.96 -3.11 32.02
CA ASP A 332 6.73 -1.72 32.41
C ASP A 332 7.25 -0.75 31.34
N GLY A 333 6.35 0.05 30.77
CA GLY A 333 6.66 0.96 29.65
C GLY A 333 6.69 0.30 28.26
N LEU A 334 6.44 -1.02 28.16
CA LEU A 334 6.49 -1.74 26.89
C LEU A 334 5.42 -1.24 25.90
N LYS A 335 4.21 -0.94 26.38
CA LYS A 335 3.13 -0.40 25.56
C LYS A 335 3.56 0.87 24.83
N GLU A 336 4.13 1.81 25.57
CA GLU A 336 4.62 3.08 25.03
C GLU A 336 5.78 2.87 24.07
N LEU A 337 6.69 1.94 24.39
CA LEU A 337 7.80 1.57 23.50
C LEU A 337 7.28 1.02 22.18
N VAL A 338 6.37 0.05 22.20
CA VAL A 338 5.82 -0.55 20.98
C VAL A 338 5.03 0.48 20.17
N ILE A 339 4.17 1.29 20.78
CA ILE A 339 3.42 2.35 20.06
C ILE A 339 4.36 3.37 19.41
N ALA A 340 5.49 3.71 20.06
CA ALA A 340 6.42 4.68 19.53
C ALA A 340 7.20 4.16 18.32
N ASN A 341 7.50 2.86 18.29
CA ASN A 341 8.47 2.26 17.36
C ASN A 341 7.86 1.29 16.34
N ALA A 342 6.62 0.82 16.50
CA ALA A 342 6.02 -0.10 15.54
C ALA A 342 5.36 0.63 14.35
N GLY A 343 5.40 0.01 13.18
CA GLY A 343 4.83 0.50 11.91
C GLY A 343 5.83 1.27 11.05
N VAL A 344 5.32 1.86 9.96
CA VAL A 344 6.13 2.59 8.97
C VAL A 344 6.63 3.94 9.49
N GLY A 345 7.63 4.51 8.82
CA GLY A 345 8.16 5.85 9.11
C GLY A 345 9.05 5.96 10.36
N LYS A 346 9.46 4.81 10.94
CA LYS A 346 10.27 4.77 12.18
C LYS A 346 11.75 4.55 11.95
N LEU A 347 12.11 4.06 10.76
CA LEU A 347 13.49 3.77 10.40
C LEU A 347 14.20 5.03 9.89
N ASP A 348 15.43 5.26 10.36
CA ASP A 348 16.26 6.35 9.83
C ASP A 348 16.90 5.92 8.50
N GLN A 349 16.36 6.46 7.41
CA GLN A 349 16.85 6.23 6.06
C GLN A 349 17.79 7.33 5.56
N SER A 350 18.13 8.33 6.38
CA SER A 350 18.93 9.49 5.95
C SER A 350 20.36 9.15 5.51
N GLY A 351 20.86 7.97 5.90
CA GLY A 351 22.16 7.44 5.50
C GLY A 351 22.13 6.49 4.31
N LEU A 352 20.95 6.22 3.72
CA LEU A 352 20.81 5.32 2.58
C LEU A 352 21.02 6.10 1.26
N GLU A 353 21.78 5.49 0.35
CA GLU A 353 21.87 5.94 -1.04
C GLU A 353 20.70 5.31 -1.81
N ILE A 354 19.53 5.95 -1.74
CA ILE A 354 18.33 5.53 -2.48
C ILE A 354 18.41 6.18 -3.87
N PRO A 355 18.48 5.39 -4.97
CA PRO A 355 18.48 5.96 -6.31
C PRO A 355 17.12 6.60 -6.60
N ASP A 356 17.07 7.53 -7.55
CA ASP A 356 15.79 8.01 -8.06
C ASP A 356 14.94 6.81 -8.54
N PRO A 357 13.61 6.84 -8.41
CA PRO A 357 12.73 5.83 -8.98
C PRO A 357 13.18 5.50 -10.40
N VAL A 358 13.25 4.22 -10.73
CA VAL A 358 13.38 3.76 -12.10
C VAL A 358 12.22 4.42 -12.82
N THR A 359 12.54 5.50 -13.51
CA THR A 359 11.68 6.05 -14.53
C THR A 359 11.72 4.95 -15.58
N PRO A 360 10.59 4.37 -15.99
CA PRO A 360 10.57 3.25 -16.91
C PRO A 360 11.58 3.49 -18.04
N ALA A 361 12.67 2.72 -18.02
CA ALA A 361 13.61 2.71 -19.11
C ALA A 361 12.92 1.91 -20.21
N ASP A 362 12.16 2.63 -21.03
CA ASP A 362 11.58 2.12 -22.26
C ASP A 362 10.78 0.80 -22.11
N GLU A 363 9.75 0.76 -21.26
CA GLU A 363 8.55 -0.07 -21.52
C GLU A 363 7.30 0.70 -21.07
N VAL A 364 6.85 1.59 -21.96
CA VAL A 364 5.47 2.06 -21.99
C VAL A 364 4.57 0.81 -22.11
N PRO A 365 3.53 0.65 -21.26
CA PRO A 365 2.52 -0.39 -21.49
C PRO A 365 1.94 -0.12 -22.86
N THR A 366 2.20 -1.00 -23.83
CA THR A 366 1.89 -0.86 -25.28
C THR A 366 1.28 0.50 -25.60
N ASP A 367 2.11 1.46 -26.04
CA ASP A 367 1.67 2.75 -26.57
C ASP A 367 0.26 2.65 -27.16
N GLU A 368 -0.77 3.07 -26.41
CA GLU A 368 -1.62 4.08 -27.00
C GLU A 368 -0.78 5.34 -26.90
N GLU A 369 0.05 5.57 -27.93
CA GLU A 369 0.57 6.89 -28.20
C GLU A 369 -0.62 7.85 -28.02
N PRO A 370 -0.44 9.02 -27.37
CA PRO A 370 -1.52 9.99 -27.31
C PRO A 370 -2.04 10.13 -28.74
N ILE A 371 -3.34 9.94 -28.97
CA ILE A 371 -3.89 9.95 -30.33
C ILE A 371 -3.61 11.35 -30.90
N LEU A 372 -2.52 11.49 -31.65
CA LEU A 372 -2.10 12.70 -32.36
C LEU A 372 -2.65 12.59 -33.79
N GLU A 373 -3.97 12.42 -33.89
CA GLU A 373 -4.67 12.56 -35.16
C GLU A 373 -4.99 14.03 -35.42
N ASP A 374 -5.34 14.32 -36.68
CA ASP A 374 -5.88 15.60 -37.11
C ASP A 374 -6.94 16.09 -36.12
N VAL A 375 -7.14 17.41 -35.96
CA VAL A 375 -8.08 18.00 -34.98
C VAL A 375 -9.56 17.71 -35.32
N ALA A 376 -9.78 16.79 -36.24
CA ALA A 376 -11.05 16.19 -36.59
C ALA A 376 -11.57 15.26 -35.49
N LEU A 377 -12.88 14.98 -35.56
CA LEU A 377 -13.50 13.99 -34.69
C LEU A 377 -13.34 12.58 -35.31
N PRO A 378 -13.06 11.54 -34.50
CA PRO A 378 -12.92 11.57 -33.05
C PRO A 378 -11.58 12.20 -32.59
N TYR A 379 -11.67 13.10 -31.63
CA TYR A 379 -10.51 13.64 -30.93
C TYR A 379 -10.36 12.96 -29.59
N ALA A 380 -9.21 12.38 -29.31
CA ALA A 380 -8.96 11.67 -28.06
C ALA A 380 -7.69 12.16 -27.35
N GLU A 381 -7.72 12.04 -26.02
CA GLU A 381 -6.63 12.35 -25.11
C GLU A 381 -6.71 11.42 -23.90
N ASN A 382 -5.70 10.57 -23.77
CA ASN A 382 -5.54 9.65 -22.64
C ASN A 382 -4.63 10.24 -21.55
N PHE A 383 -4.16 11.47 -21.70
CA PHE A 383 -3.33 12.20 -20.73
C PHE A 383 -2.04 11.48 -20.29
N ALA A 384 -1.64 10.43 -21.00
CA ALA A 384 -0.50 9.57 -20.71
C ALA A 384 0.83 10.28 -21.05
N THR A 385 1.14 11.34 -20.30
CA THR A 385 2.26 12.24 -20.55
C THR A 385 2.77 12.90 -19.27
N ASP A 386 3.87 13.65 -19.38
CA ASP A 386 4.47 14.36 -18.24
C ASP A 386 3.80 15.72 -17.96
N THR A 387 4.04 16.22 -16.75
CA THR A 387 3.39 17.45 -16.25
C THR A 387 3.97 18.74 -16.86
N GLY A 388 5.18 18.66 -17.40
CA GLY A 388 5.98 19.83 -17.79
C GLY A 388 5.57 20.42 -19.13
N THR A 389 5.16 19.57 -20.07
CA THR A 389 4.88 19.99 -21.46
C THR A 389 3.39 20.07 -21.79
N PHE A 390 2.51 19.35 -21.07
CA PHE A 390 1.10 19.17 -21.45
C PHE A 390 0.32 20.46 -21.79
N PHE A 391 0.52 21.53 -21.00
CA PHE A 391 -0.15 22.82 -21.20
C PHE A 391 0.64 23.80 -22.10
N THR A 392 1.58 23.28 -22.87
CA THR A 392 2.43 24.04 -23.80
C THR A 392 2.27 23.50 -25.22
N SER A 393 2.70 24.30 -26.19
CA SER A 393 2.69 23.89 -27.59
C SER A 393 3.66 22.75 -27.88
N ASP A 394 4.69 22.57 -27.04
CA ASP A 394 5.66 21.47 -27.14
C ASP A 394 4.99 20.09 -26.96
N TYR A 395 3.87 20.02 -26.23
CA TYR A 395 3.05 18.82 -26.16
C TYR A 395 2.10 18.71 -27.35
N ARG A 396 1.26 19.72 -27.53
CA ARG A 396 0.25 19.74 -28.59
C ARG A 396 -0.18 21.18 -28.85
N ASP A 397 0.02 21.66 -30.07
CA ASP A 397 -0.57 22.90 -30.54
C ASP A 397 -1.90 22.64 -31.27
N LEU A 398 -2.56 23.70 -31.76
CA LEU A 398 -3.85 23.61 -32.44
C LEU A 398 -3.84 22.91 -33.80
N SER A 399 -2.69 22.42 -34.28
CA SER A 399 -2.63 21.49 -35.41
C SER A 399 -2.85 20.04 -34.99
N GLY A 400 -2.86 19.75 -33.68
CA GLY A 400 -2.92 18.39 -33.15
C GLY A 400 -1.54 17.74 -32.97
N ALA A 401 -0.44 18.46 -33.23
CA ALA A 401 0.93 17.98 -33.07
C ALA A 401 1.78 18.91 -32.17
N PRO A 402 2.92 18.43 -31.64
CA PRO A 402 3.93 19.29 -31.04
C PRO A 402 4.37 20.42 -31.98
N GLY A 403 4.44 21.66 -31.48
CA GLY A 403 4.77 22.82 -32.29
C GLY A 403 5.05 24.08 -31.50
N ASP A 404 5.13 25.22 -32.21
CA ASP A 404 5.32 26.56 -31.64
C ASP A 404 4.04 27.41 -31.69
N GLY A 405 2.90 26.79 -32.04
CA GLY A 405 1.60 27.43 -32.12
C GLY A 405 0.93 27.71 -30.78
N THR A 406 -0.37 28.00 -30.82
CA THR A 406 -1.16 28.12 -29.58
C THR A 406 -1.36 26.73 -28.96
N PRO A 407 -1.15 26.53 -27.65
CA PRO A 407 -1.36 25.24 -27.00
C PRO A 407 -2.81 24.74 -27.16
N MET A 408 -2.96 23.44 -27.40
CA MET A 408 -4.26 22.78 -27.46
C MET A 408 -5.00 22.85 -26.13
N TYR A 409 -4.27 22.71 -25.02
CA TYR A 409 -4.80 22.80 -23.66
C TYR A 409 -4.31 24.08 -22.99
N HIS A 410 -5.24 24.89 -22.52
CA HIS A 410 -4.89 26.14 -21.85
C HIS A 410 -5.54 26.25 -20.47
N ARG A 411 -4.72 26.54 -19.46
CA ARG A 411 -5.14 26.82 -18.08
C ARG A 411 -5.74 28.23 -18.01
N VAL A 412 -7.06 28.33 -18.12
CA VAL A 412 -7.74 29.63 -18.04
C VAL A 412 -7.74 30.17 -16.60
N THR A 413 -7.90 29.30 -15.60
CA THR A 413 -7.77 29.66 -14.18
C THR A 413 -7.55 28.43 -13.31
N GLY A 414 -7.13 28.66 -12.07
CA GLY A 414 -7.05 27.61 -11.03
C GLY A 414 -5.87 26.67 -11.26
N THR A 415 -5.91 25.52 -10.60
CA THR A 415 -4.85 24.52 -10.68
C THR A 415 -5.30 23.37 -11.57
N ALA A 416 -4.56 23.11 -12.64
CA ALA A 416 -4.75 21.95 -13.50
C ALA A 416 -3.39 21.36 -13.86
N GLU A 417 -3.21 20.06 -13.67
CA GLU A 417 -1.94 19.38 -13.87
C GLU A 417 -2.17 17.92 -14.24
N ILE A 418 -1.22 17.32 -14.96
CA ILE A 418 -1.21 15.87 -15.14
C ILE A 418 -0.73 15.25 -13.83
N GLN A 419 -1.43 14.25 -13.32
CA GLN A 419 -1.05 13.46 -12.15
C GLN A 419 -1.20 12.00 -12.55
N SER A 420 -0.10 11.23 -12.50
CA SER A 420 -0.10 9.81 -12.81
C SER A 420 -0.78 9.45 -14.14
N GLY A 421 -0.53 10.25 -15.19
CA GLY A 421 -1.12 10.03 -16.52
C GLY A 421 -2.58 10.46 -16.67
N ALA A 422 -3.13 11.24 -15.73
CA ALA A 422 -4.51 11.73 -15.77
C ALA A 422 -4.59 13.25 -15.50
N LEU A 423 -5.60 13.93 -16.04
CA LEU A 423 -5.80 15.36 -15.85
C LEU A 423 -6.52 15.66 -14.52
N SER A 424 -5.78 16.23 -13.57
CA SER A 424 -6.32 16.77 -12.32
C SER A 424 -6.81 18.21 -12.49
N LEU A 425 -8.04 18.48 -12.07
CA LEU A 425 -8.70 19.79 -12.12
C LEU A 425 -9.14 20.24 -10.73
N THR A 426 -8.39 21.14 -10.09
CA THR A 426 -8.74 21.70 -8.77
C THR A 426 -9.15 23.16 -8.88
N GLY A 427 -10.43 23.44 -8.68
CA GLY A 427 -11.00 24.79 -8.79
C GLY A 427 -10.62 25.51 -10.07
N SER A 428 -10.57 24.79 -11.19
CA SER A 428 -9.91 25.22 -12.41
C SER A 428 -10.82 25.26 -13.64
N ARG A 429 -10.35 25.95 -14.67
CA ARG A 429 -10.92 25.95 -16.02
C ARG A 429 -9.81 25.64 -17.00
N VAL A 430 -10.02 24.63 -17.83
CA VAL A 430 -9.12 24.27 -18.93
C VAL A 430 -9.90 24.33 -20.23
N SER A 431 -9.47 25.17 -21.16
CA SER A 431 -10.02 25.16 -22.52
C SER A 431 -9.23 24.18 -23.39
N VAL A 432 -9.96 23.41 -24.20
CA VAL A 432 -9.43 22.44 -25.17
C VAL A 432 -9.74 22.96 -26.57
N GLY A 433 -8.71 23.24 -27.35
CA GLY A 433 -8.84 23.66 -28.74
C GLY A 433 -9.14 25.15 -28.97
N ASN A 434 -8.90 26.02 -27.98
CA ASN A 434 -9.18 27.46 -28.13
C ASN A 434 -7.97 28.21 -28.74
N SER A 435 -8.18 28.85 -29.88
CA SER A 435 -7.21 29.69 -30.61
C SER A 435 -6.95 31.06 -30.01
N THR A 436 -7.80 31.52 -29.10
CA THR A 436 -7.58 32.78 -28.37
C THR A 436 -7.86 32.58 -26.88
N PRO A 437 -7.10 31.70 -26.21
CA PRO A 437 -7.47 31.25 -24.86
C PRO A 437 -7.33 32.35 -23.79
N GLU A 438 -6.52 33.37 -24.06
CA GLU A 438 -6.35 34.57 -23.22
C GLU A 438 -7.44 35.64 -23.44
N VAL A 439 -8.32 35.45 -24.44
CA VAL A 439 -9.42 36.38 -24.73
C VAL A 439 -10.72 35.79 -24.19
N ASP A 440 -11.32 36.45 -23.21
CA ASP A 440 -12.63 36.05 -22.67
C ASP A 440 -13.70 36.07 -23.76
N THR A 441 -14.47 34.99 -23.87
CA THR A 441 -15.64 34.91 -24.75
C THR A 441 -16.75 35.86 -24.29
N ALA A 442 -17.55 36.36 -25.23
CA ALA A 442 -18.65 37.27 -24.98
C ALA A 442 -19.94 36.85 -25.72
N PRO A 443 -21.13 37.24 -25.22
CA PRO A 443 -22.39 36.98 -25.91
C PRO A 443 -22.51 37.66 -27.28
N THR A 444 -21.63 38.62 -27.56
CA THR A 444 -21.63 39.43 -28.79
C THR A 444 -20.59 38.99 -29.81
N ASP A 445 -19.84 37.92 -29.56
CA ASP A 445 -18.84 37.44 -30.50
C ASP A 445 -19.48 37.04 -31.83
N THR A 446 -18.82 37.38 -32.93
CA THR A 446 -19.31 37.11 -34.30
C THR A 446 -18.50 36.05 -35.02
N SER A 447 -17.49 35.49 -34.35
CA SER A 447 -16.58 34.46 -34.86
C SER A 447 -16.31 33.46 -33.75
N PHE A 448 -16.15 32.20 -34.14
CA PHE A 448 -15.74 31.13 -33.23
C PHE A 448 -14.23 30.98 -33.26
N THR A 449 -13.66 30.62 -32.11
CA THR A 449 -12.20 30.58 -31.91
C THR A 449 -11.72 29.17 -31.59
N GLY A 450 -12.47 28.15 -31.98
CA GLY A 450 -12.09 26.77 -31.75
C GLY A 450 -11.67 26.01 -32.99
N VAL A 451 -11.27 24.77 -32.77
CA VAL A 451 -10.69 23.87 -33.79
C VAL A 451 -11.57 22.66 -34.10
N PHE A 452 -12.58 22.37 -33.28
CA PHE A 452 -13.45 21.21 -33.47
C PHE A 452 -14.63 21.54 -34.36
N ASP A 453 -14.91 20.66 -35.33
CA ASP A 453 -16.17 20.69 -36.08
C ASP A 453 -17.29 20.06 -35.25
N LEU A 454 -18.01 20.89 -34.51
CA LEU A 454 -19.13 20.50 -33.65
C LEU A 454 -20.48 20.87 -34.28
N SER A 455 -20.52 21.05 -35.61
CA SER A 455 -21.73 21.43 -36.35
C SER A 455 -22.71 20.27 -36.59
N ALA A 456 -22.27 19.04 -36.33
CA ALA A 456 -23.09 17.83 -36.26
C ALA A 456 -23.28 17.38 -34.79
N PRO A 457 -24.27 16.51 -34.49
CA PRO A 457 -24.37 15.89 -33.17
C PRO A 457 -23.05 15.25 -32.74
N TYR A 458 -22.60 15.56 -31.53
CA TYR A 458 -21.37 15.02 -30.93
C TYR A 458 -21.60 14.65 -29.47
N GLN A 459 -20.69 13.89 -28.91
CA GLN A 459 -20.64 13.55 -27.49
C GLN A 459 -19.22 13.72 -26.96
N VAL A 460 -19.13 13.96 -25.65
CA VAL A 460 -17.88 14.01 -24.90
C VAL A 460 -17.89 12.88 -23.88
N SER A 461 -16.90 12.00 -23.95
CA SER A 461 -16.67 10.96 -22.96
C SER A 461 -15.43 11.26 -22.12
N PHE A 462 -15.45 10.87 -20.85
CA PHE A 462 -14.31 10.96 -19.93
C PHE A 462 -14.45 9.90 -18.83
N LYS A 463 -13.33 9.35 -18.36
CA LYS A 463 -13.25 8.45 -17.21
C LYS A 463 -12.93 9.24 -15.96
N VAL A 464 -13.64 8.97 -14.87
CA VAL A 464 -13.33 9.54 -13.56
C VAL A 464 -12.29 8.66 -12.89
N VAL A 465 -11.11 9.21 -12.61
CA VAL A 465 -10.06 8.51 -11.86
C VAL A 465 -10.30 8.66 -10.38
N SER A 466 -10.47 9.89 -9.90
CA SER A 466 -10.79 10.17 -8.51
C SER A 466 -11.54 11.50 -8.32
N VAL A 467 -12.20 11.64 -7.17
CA VAL A 467 -12.82 12.90 -6.74
C VAL A 467 -12.29 13.33 -5.37
N GLY A 468 -12.12 14.64 -5.19
CA GLY A 468 -11.58 15.19 -3.95
C GLY A 468 -12.03 16.62 -3.67
N GLY A 469 -11.54 17.18 -2.57
CA GLY A 469 -11.90 18.52 -2.12
C GLY A 469 -13.35 18.62 -1.65
N ASP A 470 -14.03 19.72 -1.99
CA ASP A 470 -15.44 19.94 -1.68
C ASP A 470 -16.34 19.22 -2.69
N THR A 471 -16.73 17.99 -2.37
CA THR A 471 -17.57 17.15 -3.24
C THR A 471 -19.03 17.62 -3.36
N SER A 472 -19.44 18.64 -2.59
CA SER A 472 -20.74 19.31 -2.75
C SER A 472 -20.80 20.28 -3.94
N LYS A 473 -19.68 20.41 -4.65
CA LYS A 473 -19.48 21.30 -5.80
C LYS A 473 -19.55 20.54 -7.11
N TYR A 474 -19.50 21.30 -8.21
CA TYR A 474 -19.78 20.77 -9.53
C TYR A 474 -18.55 20.60 -10.43
N PHE A 475 -18.55 19.51 -11.20
CA PHE A 475 -17.84 19.38 -12.47
C PHE A 475 -18.77 19.80 -13.62
N GLN A 476 -18.24 20.48 -14.63
CA GLN A 476 -19.01 21.12 -15.69
C GLN A 476 -18.29 21.06 -17.03
N LEU A 477 -19.06 20.89 -18.12
CA LEU A 477 -18.58 21.02 -19.50
C LEU A 477 -19.24 22.21 -20.19
N TYR A 478 -18.42 22.95 -20.94
CA TYR A 478 -18.85 24.10 -21.72
C TYR A 478 -18.40 23.98 -23.17
N VAL A 479 -19.16 24.57 -24.09
CA VAL A 479 -18.79 24.83 -25.48
C VAL A 479 -18.68 26.34 -25.72
N ASP A 480 -17.61 26.77 -26.39
CA ASP A 480 -17.31 28.18 -26.72
C ASP A 480 -17.50 29.14 -25.53
N ASN A 481 -16.98 28.75 -24.36
CA ASN A 481 -16.99 29.59 -23.17
C ASN A 481 -15.78 29.30 -22.29
N ASN A 482 -14.83 30.24 -22.25
CA ASN A 482 -13.68 30.17 -21.34
C ASN A 482 -13.89 31.00 -20.06
N THR A 483 -15.05 31.60 -19.83
CA THR A 483 -15.28 32.53 -18.71
C THR A 483 -15.94 31.88 -17.49
N PHE A 484 -16.15 32.66 -16.42
CA PHE A 484 -16.89 32.19 -15.24
C PHE A 484 -18.40 32.13 -15.46
N SER A 485 -18.96 33.02 -16.29
CA SER A 485 -20.40 33.12 -16.52
C SER A 485 -20.79 32.21 -17.67
N SER A 486 -21.73 31.28 -17.44
CA SER A 486 -22.25 30.47 -18.55
C SER A 486 -22.90 31.31 -19.64
N GLY A 487 -23.34 32.54 -19.36
CA GLY A 487 -23.93 33.43 -20.35
C GLY A 487 -22.93 34.11 -21.29
N ASN A 488 -21.64 34.11 -20.97
CA ASN A 488 -20.60 34.80 -21.75
C ASN A 488 -20.11 33.93 -22.91
N SER A 489 -21.03 33.65 -23.81
CA SER A 489 -20.82 32.83 -25.00
C SER A 489 -21.88 33.22 -26.02
N VAL A 490 -21.57 33.03 -27.30
CA VAL A 490 -22.55 33.15 -28.40
C VAL A 490 -23.75 32.22 -28.22
N TRP A 491 -23.60 31.15 -27.44
CA TRP A 491 -24.67 30.22 -27.07
C TRP A 491 -25.50 30.68 -25.86
N GLY A 492 -25.17 31.83 -25.27
CA GLY A 492 -25.72 32.26 -23.98
C GLY A 492 -25.55 31.19 -22.91
N SER A 493 -26.45 31.13 -21.93
CA SER A 493 -26.34 30.17 -20.81
C SER A 493 -26.35 28.69 -21.21
N SER A 494 -26.77 28.37 -22.44
CA SER A 494 -26.72 27.02 -23.01
C SER A 494 -25.30 26.56 -23.33
N SER A 495 -24.30 27.45 -23.25
CA SER A 495 -22.90 27.08 -23.43
C SER A 495 -22.45 26.05 -22.40
N LYS A 496 -23.03 26.03 -21.20
CA LYS A 496 -22.85 24.96 -20.21
C LYS A 496 -23.88 23.86 -20.48
N PHE A 497 -23.42 22.80 -21.12
CA PHE A 497 -24.31 21.70 -21.50
C PHE A 497 -24.28 20.52 -20.54
N TYR A 498 -23.32 20.49 -19.61
CA TYR A 498 -23.23 19.46 -18.57
C TYR A 498 -22.80 20.03 -17.24
N GLN A 499 -23.39 19.48 -16.18
CA GLN A 499 -23.08 19.78 -14.80
C GLN A 499 -23.48 18.60 -13.93
N VAL A 500 -22.58 18.17 -13.05
CA VAL A 500 -22.79 17.05 -12.14
C VAL A 500 -22.10 17.35 -10.81
N LEU A 501 -22.70 16.94 -9.69
CA LEU A 501 -22.03 17.05 -8.40
C LEU A 501 -20.84 16.10 -8.36
N LEU A 502 -19.72 16.51 -7.75
CA LEU A 502 -18.58 15.61 -7.57
C LEU A 502 -19.00 14.37 -6.75
N SER A 503 -19.90 14.53 -5.78
CA SER A 503 -20.46 13.41 -5.01
C SER A 503 -21.30 12.43 -5.81
N GLU A 504 -21.67 12.78 -7.05
CA GLU A 504 -22.42 11.90 -7.97
C GLU A 504 -21.50 11.22 -9.00
N LEU A 505 -20.23 11.62 -9.06
CA LEU A 505 -19.24 10.95 -9.88
C LEU A 505 -18.73 9.70 -9.15
N VAL A 506 -18.50 8.64 -9.92
CA VAL A 506 -18.05 7.34 -9.42
C VAL A 506 -16.67 7.06 -9.99
N GLU A 507 -15.72 6.79 -9.12
CA GLU A 507 -14.34 6.46 -9.50
C GLU A 507 -14.30 5.19 -10.36
N GLY A 508 -13.48 5.21 -11.40
CA GLY A 508 -13.39 4.16 -12.42
C GLY A 508 -14.50 4.20 -13.50
N GLN A 509 -15.54 5.03 -13.35
CA GLN A 509 -16.64 5.09 -14.32
C GLN A 509 -16.36 6.06 -15.48
N THR A 510 -16.64 5.62 -16.71
CA THR A 510 -16.72 6.48 -17.90
C THR A 510 -18.10 7.11 -18.03
N TYR A 511 -18.13 8.42 -18.24
CA TYR A 511 -19.33 9.22 -18.49
C TYR A 511 -19.32 9.67 -19.93
N THR A 512 -20.45 9.51 -20.63
CA THR A 512 -20.66 10.01 -22.00
C THR A 512 -21.77 11.04 -21.99
N VAL A 513 -21.46 12.24 -22.50
CA VAL A 513 -22.31 13.42 -22.42
C VAL A 513 -22.60 13.94 -23.83
N PRO A 514 -23.87 13.91 -24.28
CA PRO A 514 -24.25 14.53 -25.54
C PRO A 514 -24.05 16.04 -25.50
N GLY A 515 -23.36 16.58 -26.50
CA GLY A 515 -23.15 18.02 -26.68
C GLY A 515 -24.25 18.69 -27.51
N PRO A 516 -24.48 20.01 -27.35
CA PRO A 516 -25.38 20.76 -28.20
C PRO A 516 -24.73 21.03 -29.55
N THR A 517 -25.50 20.98 -30.66
CA THR A 517 -24.99 21.39 -31.97
C THR A 517 -24.41 22.81 -31.92
N ALA A 518 -23.13 22.94 -32.26
CA ALA A 518 -22.38 24.19 -32.19
C ALA A 518 -21.84 24.58 -33.59
N SER A 519 -20.70 25.27 -33.65
CA SER A 519 -20.05 25.69 -34.90
C SER A 519 -19.04 24.66 -35.40
N SER A 520 -18.66 24.78 -36.67
CA SER A 520 -17.58 23.98 -37.28
C SER A 520 -16.17 24.38 -36.82
N THR A 521 -16.05 25.34 -35.89
CA THR A 521 -14.80 25.87 -35.32
C THR A 521 -15.00 26.16 -33.83
N SER A 522 -15.55 25.19 -33.10
CA SER A 522 -15.87 25.34 -31.68
C SER A 522 -14.76 24.80 -30.79
N PHE A 523 -14.68 25.27 -29.55
CA PHE A 523 -13.77 24.72 -28.52
C PHE A 523 -14.57 24.28 -27.30
N LEU A 524 -13.99 23.41 -26.47
CA LEU A 524 -14.60 22.94 -25.24
C LEU A 524 -13.89 23.49 -24.00
N THR A 525 -14.56 23.50 -22.87
CA THR A 525 -13.94 23.85 -21.58
C THR A 525 -14.40 22.90 -20.50
N LEU A 526 -13.41 22.29 -19.83
CA LEU A 526 -13.57 21.48 -18.63
C LEU A 526 -13.46 22.40 -17.41
N ARG A 527 -14.36 22.24 -16.43
CA ARG A 527 -14.38 23.12 -15.26
C ARG A 527 -14.76 22.40 -13.99
N THR A 528 -14.03 22.72 -12.93
CA THR A 528 -14.45 22.50 -11.53
C THR A 528 -14.74 23.83 -10.84
N GLU A 529 -15.70 23.83 -9.92
CA GLU A 529 -15.90 24.97 -9.02
C GLU A 529 -14.80 25.06 -7.96
N ASN A 530 -14.68 26.23 -7.32
CA ASN A 530 -13.65 26.46 -6.30
C ASN A 530 -13.68 25.36 -5.21
N ALA A 531 -12.49 24.90 -4.82
CA ALA A 531 -12.24 23.84 -3.85
C ALA A 531 -12.71 22.43 -4.27
N ALA A 532 -13.28 22.26 -5.46
CA ALA A 532 -13.64 20.97 -6.02
C ALA A 532 -12.46 20.40 -6.83
N THR A 533 -12.14 19.12 -6.63
CA THR A 533 -11.09 18.41 -7.37
C THR A 533 -11.68 17.19 -8.07
N VAL A 534 -11.41 17.05 -9.36
CA VAL A 534 -11.68 15.82 -10.12
C VAL A 534 -10.44 15.46 -10.91
N VAL A 535 -10.10 14.17 -10.94
CA VAL A 535 -9.04 13.62 -11.80
C VAL A 535 -9.72 12.84 -12.92
N LEU A 536 -9.40 13.19 -14.16
CA LEU A 536 -10.04 12.67 -15.36
C LEU A 536 -9.04 11.98 -16.26
N ASP A 537 -9.50 10.92 -16.92
CA ASP A 537 -8.75 10.17 -17.91
C ASP A 537 -9.63 9.93 -19.16
N ASP A 538 -9.06 9.41 -20.25
CA ASP A 538 -9.76 8.97 -21.46
C ASP A 538 -10.76 10.01 -22.02
N LEU A 539 -10.31 11.25 -22.24
CA LEU A 539 -11.13 12.29 -22.87
C LEU A 539 -11.34 11.95 -24.34
N LEU A 540 -12.59 11.80 -24.76
CA LEU A 540 -12.98 11.53 -26.14
C LEU A 540 -14.06 12.52 -26.59
N ILE A 541 -13.85 13.20 -27.71
CA ILE A 541 -14.85 14.02 -28.40
C ILE A 541 -15.12 13.33 -29.73
N GLU A 542 -16.35 12.91 -29.98
CA GLU A 542 -16.68 12.16 -31.19
C GLU A 542 -18.07 12.50 -31.72
N ALA A 543 -18.33 12.16 -32.98
CA ALA A 543 -19.67 12.25 -33.53
C ALA A 543 -20.62 11.34 -32.74
N ALA A 544 -21.80 11.86 -32.39
CA ALA A 544 -22.80 11.05 -31.71
C ALA A 544 -23.41 10.04 -32.71
N PRO A 545 -23.69 8.79 -32.27
CA PRO A 545 -24.18 7.70 -33.12
C PRO A 545 -25.56 7.93 -33.76
#